data_AF-X0ZBK7-F1
#
_entry.id   AF-X0ZBK7-F1
#
_cell.length_a   1.000
_cell.length_b   1.000
_cell.length_c   1.000
_cell.angle_alpha   90.00
_cell.angle_beta   90.00
_cell.angle_gamma   90.00
#
_symmetry.space_group_name_H-M   'P 1'
#
loop_
_entity.id
_entity.type
_entity.pdbx_description
1 polymer ?
#
loop_
_entity_poly.entity_id
_entity_poly.type
_entity_poly.pdbx_seq_one_letter_code
_entity_poly.pdbx_strand_id
1 'polypeptide(L)'
;MKRTRIKPISAKEKARRKKWNELVLYLIQYRARGKCESCKKSPDFRGLQGHHIIKRSQGGEDEETNAIVLCGKCHAKAHYILEKD
;
A
#
# COMPACT_ATOMS: atom_id res chain seq x y z
N MET A 1 -25.97 5.65 23.63
CA MET A 1 -25.40 5.77 22.27
C MET A 1 -25.88 4.60 21.43
N LYS A 2 -26.52 4.83 20.27
CA LYS A 2 -26.89 3.73 19.35
C LYS A 2 -25.61 3.21 18.69
N ARG A 3 -25.27 1.94 18.89
CA ARG A 3 -24.12 1.31 18.20
C ARG A 3 -24.51 1.09 16.74
N THR A 4 -23.87 1.81 15.83
CA THR A 4 -24.06 1.60 14.38
C THR A 4 -23.45 0.25 14.00
N ARG A 5 -24.25 -0.67 13.46
CA ARG A 5 -23.77 -1.99 13.02
C ARG A 5 -22.92 -1.80 11.76
N ILE A 6 -21.61 -2.02 11.85
CA ILE A 6 -20.70 -1.91 10.70
C ILE A 6 -21.06 -3.01 9.71
N LYS A 7 -21.44 -2.63 8.48
CA LYS A 7 -21.73 -3.58 7.41
C LYS A 7 -20.45 -4.26 6.94
N PRO A 8 -20.48 -5.55 6.59
CA PRO A 8 -19.33 -6.22 6.02
C PRO A 8 -18.98 -5.59 4.66
N ILE A 9 -17.69 -5.61 4.30
CA ILE A 9 -17.23 -5.20 2.98
C ILE A 9 -17.88 -6.06 1.89
N SER A 10 -18.24 -5.44 0.76
CA SER A 10 -18.87 -6.12 -0.37
C SER A 10 -17.93 -7.17 -0.98
N ALA A 11 -18.50 -8.19 -1.64
CA ALA A 11 -17.72 -9.18 -2.37
C ALA A 11 -16.81 -8.53 -3.45
N LYS A 12 -17.30 -7.46 -4.10
CA LYS A 12 -16.53 -6.66 -5.06
C LYS A 12 -15.29 -6.02 -4.42
N GLU A 13 -15.44 -5.40 -3.25
CA GLU A 13 -14.31 -4.80 -2.54
C GLU A 13 -13.32 -5.86 -2.03
N LYS A 14 -13.80 -7.03 -1.58
CA LYS A 14 -12.93 -8.16 -1.24
C LYS A 14 -12.07 -8.60 -2.43
N ALA A 15 -12.70 -8.81 -3.59
CA ALA A 15 -12.00 -9.21 -4.80
C ALA A 15 -10.98 -8.15 -5.26
N ARG A 16 -11.34 -6.86 -5.18
CA ARG A 16 -10.43 -5.76 -5.48
C ARG A 16 -9.20 -5.76 -4.56
N ARG A 17 -9.39 -5.88 -3.25
CA ARG A 17 -8.29 -5.95 -2.27
C ARG A 17 -7.37 -7.16 -2.51
N LYS A 18 -7.95 -8.32 -2.87
CA LYS A 18 -7.16 -9.52 -3.20
C LYS A 18 -6.25 -9.25 -4.40
N LYS A 19 -6.79 -8.68 -5.48
CA LYS A 19 -6.00 -8.30 -6.68
C LYS A 19 -4.89 -7.32 -6.36
N TRP A 20 -5.18 -6.29 -5.54
CA TRP A 20 -4.16 -5.34 -5.09
C TRP A 20 -3.04 -6.03 -4.31
N ASN A 21 -3.37 -6.91 -3.38
CA ASN A 21 -2.36 -7.63 -2.60
C ASN A 21 -1.48 -8.55 -3.48
N GLU A 22 -2.09 -9.25 -4.45
CA GLU A 22 -1.37 -10.07 -5.42
C GLU A 22 -0.41 -9.22 -6.27
N LEU A 23 -0.87 -8.06 -6.76
CA LEU A 23 -0.03 -7.10 -7.46
C LEU A 23 1.13 -6.63 -6.57
N VAL A 24 0.87 -6.19 -5.34
CA VAL A 24 1.92 -5.70 -4.43
C VAL A 24 2.98 -6.78 -4.17
N LEU A 25 2.59 -8.04 -3.97
CA LEU A 25 3.54 -9.15 -3.80
C LEU A 25 4.41 -9.35 -5.06
N TYR A 26 3.79 -9.32 -6.25
CA TYR A 26 4.52 -9.36 -7.51
C TYR A 26 5.54 -8.21 -7.62
N LEU A 27 5.13 -6.99 -7.31
CA LEU A 27 6.02 -5.82 -7.39
C LEU A 27 7.16 -5.88 -6.37
N ILE A 28 6.90 -6.37 -5.16
CA ILE A 28 7.94 -6.60 -4.14
C ILE A 28 9.01 -7.57 -4.67
N GLN A 29 8.57 -8.67 -5.28
CA GLN A 29 9.46 -9.73 -5.74
C GLN A 29 10.26 -9.32 -6.98
N TYR A 30 9.59 -8.84 -8.02
CA TYR A 30 10.19 -8.71 -9.36
C TYR A 30 10.70 -7.31 -9.68
N ARG A 31 10.00 -6.27 -9.22
CA ARG A 31 10.34 -4.88 -9.54
C ARG A 31 11.22 -4.25 -8.46
N ALA A 32 10.76 -4.30 -7.21
CA ALA A 32 11.43 -3.71 -6.07
C ALA A 32 12.61 -4.57 -5.55
N ARG A 33 12.64 -5.87 -5.92
CA ARG A 33 13.67 -6.85 -5.52
C ARG A 33 13.92 -6.84 -4.00
N GLY A 34 12.84 -6.81 -3.21
CA GLY A 34 12.91 -6.79 -1.76
C GLY A 34 13.45 -5.49 -1.14
N LYS A 35 13.56 -4.40 -1.90
CA LYS A 35 14.04 -3.09 -1.41
C LYS A 35 12.98 -2.01 -1.60
N CYS A 36 13.02 -0.96 -0.78
CA CYS A 36 12.17 0.21 -0.95
C CYS A 36 12.47 0.92 -2.28
N GLU A 37 11.45 1.23 -3.08
CA GLU A 37 11.64 1.90 -4.37
C GLU A 37 12.04 3.38 -4.21
N SER A 38 11.79 3.99 -3.05
CA SER A 38 12.19 5.37 -2.74
C SER A 38 13.62 5.45 -2.19
N CYS A 39 13.90 4.82 -1.04
CA CYS A 39 15.20 4.95 -0.37
C CYS A 39 16.22 3.85 -0.71
N LYS A 40 15.82 2.83 -1.49
CA LYS A 40 16.66 1.70 -1.94
C LYS A 40 17.24 0.82 -0.81
N LYS A 41 16.77 0.98 0.43
CA LYS A 41 17.14 0.15 1.58
C LYS A 41 16.20 -1.04 1.76
N SER A 42 16.69 -2.09 2.42
CA SER A 42 15.85 -3.18 2.92
C SER A 42 14.81 -2.65 3.93
N PRO A 43 13.62 -3.27 4.02
CA PRO A 43 12.59 -2.84 4.96
C PRO A 43 13.00 -3.05 6.42
N ASP A 44 12.35 -2.30 7.32
CA ASP A 44 12.39 -2.57 8.76
C ASP A 44 11.38 -3.69 9.12
N PHE A 45 11.06 -3.84 10.41
CA PHE A 45 10.10 -4.84 10.89
C PHE A 45 8.69 -4.70 10.28
N ARG A 46 8.34 -3.56 9.68
CA ARG A 46 7.03 -3.32 9.04
C ARG A 46 6.97 -3.82 7.61
N GLY A 47 8.09 -4.33 7.07
CA GLY A 47 8.16 -4.88 5.73
C GLY A 47 8.03 -3.82 4.64
N LEU A 48 7.75 -4.32 3.43
CA LEU A 48 7.44 -3.49 2.27
C LEU A 48 5.93 -3.45 2.04
N GLN A 49 5.43 -2.28 1.66
CA GLN A 49 4.01 -2.03 1.44
C GLN A 49 3.81 -1.34 0.08
N GLY A 50 2.75 -1.72 -0.63
CA GLY A 50 2.33 -1.01 -1.83
C GLY A 50 1.59 0.28 -1.47
N HIS A 51 1.94 1.36 -2.15
CA HIS A 51 1.33 2.66 -2.04
C HIS A 51 0.80 3.12 -3.40
N HIS A 52 -0.39 3.71 -3.42
CA HIS A 52 -0.93 4.34 -4.62
C HIS A 52 -0.32 5.73 -4.81
N ILE A 53 0.35 5.99 -5.94
CA ILE A 53 0.94 7.30 -6.28
C ILE A 53 -0.17 8.36 -6.39
N ILE A 54 -1.19 8.08 -7.19
CA ILE A 54 -2.46 8.79 -7.20
C ILE A 54 -3.39 8.06 -6.23
N LYS A 55 -3.85 8.76 -5.18
CA LYS A 55 -4.68 8.15 -4.13
C LYS A 55 -5.97 7.59 -4.73
N ARG A 56 -6.45 6.47 -4.20
CA ARG A 56 -7.76 5.89 -4.56
C ARG A 56 -8.92 6.88 -4.42
N SER A 57 -8.88 7.73 -3.39
CA SER A 57 -9.90 8.79 -3.17
C SER A 57 -9.87 9.90 -4.23
N GLN A 58 -8.81 9.98 -5.01
CA GLN A 58 -8.61 10.93 -6.10
C GLN A 58 -8.74 10.24 -7.48
N GLY A 59 -9.30 9.03 -7.53
CA GLY A 59 -9.50 8.28 -8.76
C GLY A 59 -8.34 7.35 -9.14
N GLY A 60 -7.32 7.21 -8.30
CA GLY A 60 -6.22 6.29 -8.56
C GLY A 60 -6.65 4.82 -8.66
N GLU A 61 -6.16 4.15 -9.70
CA GLU A 61 -6.47 2.75 -9.97
C GLU A 61 -5.47 1.78 -9.32
N ASP A 62 -5.87 0.52 -9.21
CA ASP A 62 -5.03 -0.57 -8.65
C ASP A 62 -4.14 -1.16 -9.75
N GLU A 63 -3.34 -0.30 -10.37
CA GLU A 63 -2.46 -0.65 -11.51
C GLU A 63 -0.99 -0.59 -11.12
N GLU A 64 -0.15 -1.34 -11.85
CA GLU A 64 1.29 -1.38 -11.63
C GLU A 64 1.93 0.01 -11.74
N THR A 65 1.53 0.79 -12.74
CA THR A 65 2.02 2.15 -13.03
C THR A 65 1.66 3.15 -11.94
N ASN A 66 0.57 2.89 -11.20
CA ASN A 66 0.12 3.71 -10.08
C ASN A 66 0.59 3.16 -8.72
N ALA A 67 1.36 2.08 -8.69
CA ALA A 67 1.84 1.45 -7.47
C ALA A 67 3.33 1.74 -7.25
N ILE A 68 3.71 2.08 -6.02
CA ILE A 68 5.10 2.16 -5.56
C ILE A 68 5.28 1.33 -4.27
N VAL A 69 6.34 0.54 -4.20
CA VAL A 69 6.68 -0.30 -3.04
C VAL A 69 7.60 0.47 -2.10
N LEU A 70 7.15 0.68 -0.86
CA LEU A 70 7.83 1.51 0.14
C LEU A 70 8.08 0.73 1.44
N CYS A 71 9.18 1.04 2.14
CA CYS A 71 9.35 0.63 3.54
C CYS A 71 8.46 1.48 4.46
N GLY A 72 8.25 1.02 5.70
CA GLY A 72 7.39 1.72 6.67
C GLY A 72 7.68 3.22 6.83
N LYS A 73 8.96 3.60 6.97
CA LYS A 73 9.37 5.03 7.07
C LYS A 73 8.98 5.85 5.85
N CYS A 74 9.26 5.33 4.65
CA CYS A 74 8.93 6.04 3.40
C CYS A 74 7.42 6.07 3.16
N HIS A 75 6.71 5.00 3.55
CA HIS A 75 5.26 4.92 3.45
C HIS A 75 4.58 5.96 4.34
N ALA A 76 5.03 6.10 5.59
CA ALA A 76 4.57 7.14 6.51
C ALA A 76 4.81 8.54 5.93
N LYS A 77 6.02 8.80 5.41
CA LYS A 77 6.37 10.07 4.76
C LYS A 77 5.45 10.38 3.57
N ALA A 78 5.11 9.39 2.74
CA ALA A 78 4.18 9.56 1.61
C ALA A 78 2.75 9.95 2.07
N HIS A 79 2.37 9.57 3.29
CA HIS A 79 1.14 10.01 3.94
C HIS A 79 1.29 11.33 4.73
N TYR A 80 2.44 12.02 4.66
CA TYR A 80 2.77 13.22 5.45
C TYR A 80 2.74 12.98 6.96
N ILE A 81 3.03 11.75 7.38
CA ILE A 81 3.19 11.39 8.80
C ILE A 81 4.67 11.60 9.15
N LEU A 82 4.93 12.49 10.11
CA LEU A 82 6.27 12.71 10.66
C LEU A 82 6.58 11.58 11.63
N GLU A 83 7.50 10.69 11.26
CA GLU A 83 8.10 9.76 12.22
C GLU A 83 9.30 10.47 12.87
N LYS A 84 9.35 10.48 14.21
CA LYS A 84 10.55 10.92 14.94
C LYS A 84 11.57 9.77 14.93
N ASP A 85 12.83 10.14 14.70
CA ASP A 85 13.96 9.20 14.72
C ASP A 85 14.24 8.63 16.12
#